data_AF-G5IHT0-F1
#
_entry.id   AF-G5IHT0-F1
#
_cell.length_a   1.000
_cell.length_b   1.000
_cell.length_c   1.000
_cell.angle_alpha   90.00
_cell.angle_beta   90.00
_cell.angle_gamma   90.00
#
_symmetry.space_group_name_H-M   'P 1'
#
loop_
_entity.id
_entity.type
_entity.pdbx_description
1 polymer ?
#
loop_
_entity_poly.entity_id
_entity_poly.type
_entity_poly.pdbx_seq_one_letter_code
_entity_poly.pdbx_strand_id
1 'polypeptide(L)'
;MAFWKRKKKRTTAKPKINASISKVEKPKKISEKHDFVVHKEEHQVSLSPKPKMKNLPTFKPDRYEKEFMNIFRQLVSEKNRPWDIWKDFIVMSACSISNSVDKSQFDEREKRYLDIIRHYSKSKQELFPQLFANLVMSLEMNPEQDFLGKMYMSLNLGYDELKQIFTPYDMCRLLAKITITDVTEKVRKDGYITINDPCCGAGANLIAAIHEARKQLEKENYNYQNHLLVSGQDIEEVPALMCYIQLSLLGIAGYFKVGNSLIKPMTMADDLKNYWFTPIYFSDVWTMRRLFHSI
;
A
#
# COMPACT_ATOMS: atom_id res chain seq x y z
N MET A 1 -29.92 49.82 -49.00
CA MET A 1 -30.48 48.60 -49.59
C MET A 1 -30.39 47.49 -48.56
N ALA A 2 -31.54 47.06 -48.02
CA ALA A 2 -31.67 45.92 -47.13
C ALA A 2 -32.16 44.72 -47.95
N PHE A 3 -31.56 43.53 -47.82
CA PHE A 3 -32.24 42.28 -48.16
C PHE A 3 -31.86 41.16 -47.19
N TRP A 4 -32.89 40.70 -46.51
CA TRP A 4 -33.01 39.58 -45.58
C TRP A 4 -33.24 38.26 -46.35
N LYS A 5 -32.81 37.12 -45.79
CA LYS A 5 -33.42 35.74 -45.84
C LYS A 5 -32.34 34.65 -45.71
N ARG A 6 -32.55 33.46 -45.13
CA ARG A 6 -33.46 32.88 -44.13
C ARG A 6 -32.79 31.54 -43.71
N LYS A 7 -32.80 31.15 -42.43
CA LYS A 7 -32.25 29.87 -41.93
C LYS A 7 -33.00 28.65 -42.54
N LYS A 8 -32.27 27.60 -42.93
CA LYS A 8 -32.82 26.26 -43.24
C LYS A 8 -32.38 25.23 -42.18
N LYS A 9 -33.33 24.40 -41.72
CA LYS A 9 -33.20 23.37 -40.68
C LYS A 9 -32.47 22.11 -41.18
N ARG A 10 -31.79 21.44 -40.25
CA ARG A 10 -31.11 20.13 -40.38
C ARG A 10 -32.06 18.98 -40.74
N THR A 11 -31.56 18.05 -41.55
CA THR A 11 -32.03 16.66 -41.65
C THR A 11 -30.83 15.71 -41.63
N THR A 12 -30.92 14.64 -40.85
CA THR A 12 -29.91 13.58 -40.68
C THR A 12 -30.30 12.36 -41.50
N ALA A 13 -29.54 12.06 -42.56
CA ALA A 13 -29.58 10.77 -43.26
C ALA A 13 -28.16 10.37 -43.66
N LYS A 14 -27.73 9.16 -43.25
CA LYS A 14 -26.46 8.54 -43.67
C LYS A 14 -26.68 7.70 -44.94
N PRO A 15 -25.76 7.71 -45.92
CA PRO A 15 -25.83 6.79 -47.05
C PRO A 15 -25.39 5.37 -46.66
N LYS A 16 -26.05 4.36 -47.25
CA LYS A 16 -25.73 2.93 -47.19
C LYS A 16 -24.90 2.53 -48.42
N ILE A 17 -23.86 1.71 -48.24
CA ILE A 17 -23.36 0.76 -49.25
C ILE A 17 -23.01 -0.55 -48.54
N ASN A 18 -23.47 -1.66 -49.11
CA ASN A 18 -23.32 -3.05 -48.67
C ASN A 18 -22.03 -3.67 -49.23
N ALA A 19 -21.32 -4.46 -48.41
CA ALA A 19 -20.49 -5.57 -48.87
C ALA A 19 -20.60 -6.73 -47.86
N SER A 20 -20.85 -7.91 -48.40
CA SER A 20 -21.23 -9.16 -47.73
C SER A 20 -20.09 -9.83 -46.97
N ILE A 21 -20.34 -10.26 -45.73
CA ILE A 21 -19.48 -11.15 -44.95
C ILE A 21 -20.16 -12.54 -44.90
N SER A 22 -19.41 -13.58 -45.25
CA SER A 22 -19.84 -14.98 -45.28
C SER A 22 -20.19 -15.50 -43.87
N LYS A 23 -21.26 -16.29 -43.78
CA LYS A 23 -21.68 -16.98 -42.55
C LYS A 23 -20.69 -18.09 -42.23
N VAL A 24 -20.04 -18.02 -41.07
CA VAL A 24 -19.30 -19.16 -40.49
C VAL A 24 -20.31 -20.15 -39.91
N GLU A 25 -20.30 -21.38 -40.43
CA GLU A 25 -21.17 -22.49 -40.01
C GLU A 25 -20.86 -22.96 -38.58
N LYS A 26 -21.92 -23.24 -37.82
CA LYS A 26 -21.82 -23.86 -36.49
C LYS A 26 -21.47 -25.34 -36.64
N PRO A 27 -20.52 -25.89 -35.86
CA PRO A 27 -20.14 -27.29 -35.96
C PRO A 27 -21.30 -28.23 -35.59
N LYS A 28 -21.53 -29.23 -36.44
CA LYS A 28 -22.51 -30.31 -36.26
C LYS A 28 -22.07 -31.25 -35.13
N LYS A 29 -22.95 -31.49 -34.16
CA LYS A 29 -22.80 -32.53 -33.14
C LYS A 29 -22.90 -33.91 -33.79
N ILE A 30 -21.82 -34.68 -33.79
CA ILE A 30 -21.83 -36.11 -34.06
C ILE A 30 -22.07 -36.81 -32.71
N SER A 31 -23.12 -37.61 -32.62
CA SER A 31 -23.43 -38.42 -31.45
C SER A 31 -22.83 -39.82 -31.63
N GLU A 32 -21.72 -40.10 -30.97
CA GLU A 32 -21.35 -41.48 -30.65
C GLU A 32 -21.85 -41.78 -29.23
N LYS A 33 -22.73 -42.78 -29.14
CA LYS A 33 -23.24 -43.29 -27.86
C LYS A 33 -22.14 -44.11 -27.21
N HIS A 34 -21.55 -43.59 -26.14
CA HIS A 34 -20.93 -44.43 -25.12
C HIS A 34 -21.91 -44.54 -23.96
N ASP A 35 -22.41 -45.76 -23.73
CA ASP A 35 -23.27 -46.07 -22.60
C ASP A 35 -22.44 -45.97 -21.30
N PHE A 36 -22.49 -44.82 -20.64
CA PHE A 36 -22.08 -44.69 -19.25
C PHE A 36 -23.31 -44.91 -18.37
N VAL A 37 -23.39 -46.10 -17.76
CA VAL A 37 -24.36 -46.40 -16.72
C VAL A 37 -24.01 -45.55 -15.49
N VAL A 38 -24.81 -44.51 -15.23
CA VAL A 38 -24.73 -43.74 -13.99
C VAL A 38 -25.50 -44.50 -12.91
N HIS A 39 -24.77 -45.20 -12.04
CA HIS A 39 -25.32 -45.62 -10.76
C HIS A 39 -25.62 -44.37 -9.94
N LYS A 40 -26.90 -44.14 -9.66
CA LYS A 40 -27.37 -43.03 -8.83
C LYS A 40 -27.24 -43.45 -7.36
N GLU A 41 -26.05 -43.33 -6.79
CA GLU A 41 -25.87 -43.40 -5.35
C GLU A 41 -26.14 -42.00 -4.76
N GLU A 42 -27.19 -41.89 -3.94
CA GLU A 42 -27.46 -40.71 -3.13
C GLU A 42 -26.43 -40.62 -2.00
N HIS A 43 -25.26 -40.04 -2.28
CA HIS A 43 -24.35 -39.64 -1.24
C HIS A 43 -24.86 -38.36 -0.57
N GLN A 44 -25.44 -38.50 0.62
CA GLN A 44 -25.53 -37.42 1.60
C GLN A 44 -24.11 -36.89 1.86
N VAL A 45 -23.80 -35.72 1.30
CA VAL A 45 -22.59 -34.98 1.65
C VAL A 45 -22.76 -34.49 3.09
N SER A 46 -22.26 -35.27 4.04
CA SER A 46 -22.02 -34.78 5.39
C SER A 46 -21.01 -33.64 5.31
N LEU A 47 -21.46 -32.42 5.63
CA LEU A 47 -20.58 -31.28 5.80
C LEU A 47 -19.56 -31.64 6.88
N SER A 48 -18.32 -31.88 6.47
CA SER A 48 -17.21 -32.07 7.38
C SER A 48 -17.15 -30.87 8.33
N PRO A 49 -16.87 -31.06 9.63
CA PRO A 49 -16.73 -29.93 10.53
C PRO A 49 -15.66 -28.99 9.99
N LYS A 50 -15.95 -27.67 10.00
CA LYS A 50 -14.98 -26.62 9.64
C LYS A 50 -13.61 -27.00 10.24
N PRO A 51 -12.52 -27.00 9.45
CA PRO A 51 -11.21 -27.29 9.99
C PRO A 51 -10.99 -26.33 11.16
N LYS A 52 -10.75 -26.87 12.36
CA LYS A 52 -10.36 -26.06 13.52
C LYS A 52 -9.14 -25.26 13.06
N MET A 53 -9.25 -23.93 13.04
CA MET A 53 -8.10 -23.05 12.86
C MET A 53 -7.08 -23.50 13.91
N LYS A 54 -6.01 -24.17 13.48
CA LYS A 54 -4.84 -24.34 14.33
C LYS A 54 -4.40 -22.92 14.66
N ASN A 55 -4.31 -22.59 15.95
CA ASN A 55 -3.81 -21.31 16.40
C ASN A 55 -2.49 -21.06 15.65
N LEU A 56 -2.47 -20.06 14.76
CA LEU A 56 -1.20 -19.51 14.30
C LEU A 56 -0.38 -19.19 15.56
N PRO A 57 0.95 -19.37 15.55
CA PRO A 57 1.78 -18.96 16.68
C PRO A 57 1.42 -17.52 17.02
N THR A 58 0.73 -17.35 18.16
CA THR A 58 0.29 -16.05 18.62
C THR A 58 1.53 -15.39 19.17
N PHE A 59 2.14 -14.54 18.34
CA PHE A 59 3.20 -13.66 18.81
C PHE A 59 2.64 -12.89 20.00
N LYS A 60 3.23 -13.08 21.19
CA LYS A 60 2.81 -12.33 22.37
C LYS A 60 3.06 -10.85 22.07
N PRO A 61 2.02 -10.00 22.10
CA PRO A 61 2.23 -8.60 21.82
C PRO A 61 3.19 -8.02 22.85
N ASP A 62 4.13 -7.21 22.38
CA ASP A 62 5.02 -6.49 23.27
C ASP A 62 4.24 -5.45 24.08
N ARG A 63 4.92 -4.77 25.01
CA ARG A 63 4.26 -3.79 25.89
C ARG A 63 3.67 -2.61 25.11
N TYR A 64 4.32 -2.18 24.04
CA TYR A 64 3.93 -1.02 23.24
C TYR A 64 2.79 -1.37 22.28
N GLU A 65 2.77 -2.59 21.74
CA GLU A 65 1.62 -3.12 21.02
C GLU A 65 0.37 -3.15 21.90
N LYS A 66 0.50 -3.65 23.13
CA LYS A 66 -0.63 -3.69 24.08
C LYS A 66 -1.12 -2.28 24.42
N GLU A 67 -0.19 -1.37 24.67
CA GLU A 67 -0.52 0.00 25.04
C GLU A 67 -1.15 0.77 23.87
N PHE A 68 -0.63 0.58 22.65
CA PHE A 68 -1.25 1.06 21.42
C PHE A 68 -2.71 0.62 21.33
N MET A 69 -2.98 -0.66 21.54
CA MET A 69 -4.35 -1.21 21.50
C MET A 69 -5.24 -0.62 22.60
N ASN A 70 -4.70 -0.41 23.80
CA ASN A 70 -5.43 0.19 24.92
C ASN A 70 -5.81 1.65 24.62
N ILE A 71 -4.86 2.46 24.18
CA ILE A 71 -5.08 3.86 23.79
C ILE A 71 -6.06 3.94 22.63
N PHE A 72 -5.92 3.07 21.63
CA PHE A 72 -6.81 3.05 20.47
C PHE A 72 -8.26 2.81 20.89
N ARG A 73 -8.51 1.87 21.82
CA ARG A 73 -9.85 1.59 22.35
C ARG A 73 -10.47 2.78 23.08
N GLN A 74 -9.67 3.65 23.70
CA GLN A 74 -10.16 4.86 24.36
C GLN A 74 -10.67 5.92 23.35
N LEU A 75 -10.21 5.87 22.10
CA LEU A 75 -10.70 6.77 21.05
C LEU A 75 -12.08 6.35 20.52
N VAL A 76 -12.40 5.05 20.59
CA VAL A 76 -13.66 4.48 20.08
C VAL A 76 -14.85 5.05 20.83
N SER A 77 -15.88 5.45 20.08
CA SER A 77 -17.15 5.93 20.62
C SER A 77 -18.23 5.83 19.53
N GLU A 78 -19.48 6.07 19.89
CA GLU A 78 -20.60 6.08 18.92
C GLU A 78 -20.34 7.02 17.72
N LYS A 79 -19.65 8.14 17.95
CA LYS A 79 -19.30 9.12 16.90
C LYS A 79 -18.04 8.77 16.12
N ASN A 80 -17.13 7.99 16.72
CA ASN A 80 -15.80 7.71 16.16
C ASN A 80 -15.65 6.20 15.99
N ARG A 81 -15.95 5.70 14.79
CA ARG A 81 -15.84 4.27 14.47
C ARG A 81 -14.36 3.87 14.39
N PRO A 82 -14.00 2.61 14.72
CA PRO A 82 -12.62 2.14 14.67
C PRO A 82 -11.91 2.43 13.34
N TRP A 83 -12.57 2.22 12.21
CA TRP A 83 -12.00 2.49 10.89
C TRP A 83 -11.68 3.98 10.67
N ASP A 84 -12.57 4.87 11.08
CA ASP A 84 -12.35 6.32 10.92
C ASP A 84 -11.17 6.78 11.77
N ILE A 85 -11.08 6.30 13.02
CA ILE A 85 -9.94 6.58 13.92
C ILE A 85 -8.63 6.07 13.32
N TRP A 86 -8.63 4.86 12.75
CA TRP A 86 -7.43 4.30 12.12
C TRP A 86 -6.98 5.12 10.94
N LYS A 87 -7.89 5.43 10.01
CA LYS A 87 -7.61 6.29 8.86
C LYS A 87 -7.06 7.64 9.30
N ASP A 88 -7.69 8.28 10.28
CA ASP A 88 -7.26 9.57 10.81
C ASP A 88 -5.87 9.50 11.45
N PHE A 89 -5.60 8.45 12.24
CA PHE A 89 -4.27 8.21 12.83
C PHE A 89 -3.18 8.06 11.75
N ILE A 90 -3.43 7.24 10.72
CA ILE A 90 -2.48 7.03 9.62
C ILE A 90 -2.22 8.34 8.87
N VAL A 91 -3.27 9.06 8.48
CA VAL A 91 -3.14 10.32 7.74
C VAL A 91 -2.42 11.38 8.57
N MET A 92 -2.79 11.56 9.84
CA MET A 92 -2.14 12.54 10.71
C MET A 92 -0.68 12.20 10.95
N SER A 93 -0.35 10.92 11.14
CA SER A 93 1.04 10.46 11.31
C SER A 93 1.87 10.72 10.05
N ALA A 94 1.33 10.41 8.87
CA ALA A 94 1.98 10.68 7.60
C ALA A 94 2.22 12.17 7.36
N CYS A 95 1.20 13.01 7.64
CA CYS A 95 1.34 14.47 7.52
C CYS A 95 2.42 15.01 8.46
N SER A 96 2.43 14.55 9.73
CA SER A 96 3.43 14.95 10.73
C SER A 96 4.87 14.64 10.28
N ILE A 97 5.10 13.40 9.80
CA ILE A 97 6.42 12.99 9.27
C ILE A 97 6.80 13.85 8.07
N SER A 98 5.91 13.99 7.09
CA SER A 98 6.16 14.80 5.90
C SER A 98 6.52 16.23 6.24
N ASN A 99 5.72 16.88 7.09
CA ASN A 99 5.83 18.32 7.39
C ASN A 99 7.17 18.68 8.04
N SER A 100 7.86 17.70 8.64
CA SER A 100 9.20 17.87 9.18
C SER A 100 10.25 18.21 8.09
N VAL A 101 10.07 17.75 6.85
CA VAL A 101 11.09 17.81 5.78
C VAL A 101 10.58 18.37 4.44
N ASP A 102 9.37 18.01 4.01
CA ASP A 102 8.83 18.34 2.68
C ASP A 102 8.06 19.66 2.73
N LYS A 103 8.77 20.77 2.49
CA LYS A 103 8.18 22.11 2.50
C LYS A 103 7.27 22.37 1.29
N SER A 104 7.38 21.58 0.22
CA SER A 104 6.55 21.78 -0.98
C SER A 104 5.09 21.38 -0.75
N GLN A 105 4.84 20.42 0.15
CA GLN A 105 3.51 19.91 0.47
C GLN A 105 3.00 20.37 1.85
N PHE A 106 3.77 21.19 2.57
CA PHE A 106 3.54 21.52 3.98
C PHE A 106 2.15 22.13 4.23
N ASP A 107 1.77 23.17 3.48
CA ASP A 107 0.54 23.91 3.75
C ASP A 107 -0.71 23.02 3.58
N GLU A 108 -0.75 22.19 2.53
CA GLU A 108 -1.87 21.28 2.27
C GLU A 108 -1.95 20.17 3.32
N ARG A 109 -0.80 19.57 3.68
CA ARG A 109 -0.72 18.49 4.68
C ARG A 109 -0.98 18.98 6.10
N GLU A 110 -0.49 20.16 6.46
CA GLU A 110 -0.77 20.80 7.75
C GLU A 110 -2.25 21.14 7.90
N LYS A 111 -2.85 21.72 6.85
CA LYS A 111 -4.30 21.95 6.84
C LYS A 111 -5.06 20.63 7.00
N ARG A 112 -4.67 19.58 6.27
CA ARG A 112 -5.28 18.25 6.37
C ARG A 112 -5.18 17.66 7.78
N TYR A 113 -4.02 17.75 8.42
CA TYR A 113 -3.81 17.35 9.82
C TYR A 113 -4.76 18.11 10.76
N LEU A 114 -4.77 19.45 10.65
CA LEU A 114 -5.56 20.32 11.52
C LEU A 114 -7.07 20.10 11.35
N ASP A 115 -7.54 19.89 10.12
CA ASP A 115 -8.94 19.61 9.83
C ASP A 115 -9.38 18.30 10.53
N ILE A 116 -8.56 17.25 10.49
CA ILE A 116 -8.84 15.96 11.15
C ILE A 116 -8.82 16.09 12.68
N ILE A 117 -7.73 16.60 13.26
CA ILE A 117 -7.53 16.58 14.72
C ILE A 117 -8.58 17.44 15.45
N ARG A 118 -9.11 18.48 14.80
CA ARG A 118 -10.16 19.37 15.35
C ARG A 118 -11.51 18.68 15.54
N HIS A 119 -11.76 17.55 14.88
CA HIS A 119 -12.98 16.76 15.09
C HIS A 119 -12.99 16.04 16.45
N TYR A 120 -11.82 15.85 17.07
CA TYR A 120 -11.68 15.18 18.35
C TYR A 120 -11.72 16.18 19.51
N SER A 121 -12.32 15.78 20.64
CA SER A 121 -12.24 16.56 21.89
C SER A 121 -10.80 16.71 22.34
N LYS A 122 -10.48 17.75 23.12
CA LYS A 122 -9.11 17.99 23.62
C LYS A 122 -8.50 16.78 24.32
N SER A 123 -9.27 16.11 25.17
CA SER A 123 -8.86 14.86 25.82
C SER A 123 -8.51 13.72 24.85
N LYS A 124 -9.20 13.61 23.71
CA LYS A 124 -8.90 12.61 22.68
C LYS A 124 -7.74 13.03 21.79
N GLN A 125 -7.54 14.34 21.56
CA GLN A 125 -6.41 14.84 20.77
C GLN A 125 -5.07 14.38 21.38
N GLU A 126 -4.97 14.38 22.71
CA GLU A 126 -3.77 13.96 23.45
C GLU A 126 -3.42 12.47 23.30
N LEU A 127 -4.35 11.64 22.84
CA LEU A 127 -4.13 10.20 22.66
C LEU A 127 -3.42 9.88 21.34
N PHE A 128 -3.58 10.70 20.30
CA PHE A 128 -2.95 10.45 18.98
C PHE A 128 -1.41 10.49 19.03
N PRO A 129 -0.77 11.49 19.69
CA PRO A 129 0.68 11.46 19.90
C PRO A 129 1.16 10.22 20.67
N GLN A 130 0.35 9.72 21.62
CA GLN A 130 0.70 8.51 22.38
C GLN A 130 0.60 7.24 21.51
N LEU A 131 -0.37 7.15 20.61
CA LEU A 131 -0.41 6.08 19.59
C LEU A 131 0.85 6.12 18.71
N PHE A 132 1.21 7.31 18.24
CA PHE A 132 2.39 7.48 17.40
C PHE A 132 3.68 7.09 18.16
N ALA A 133 3.81 7.48 19.42
CA ALA A 133 4.93 7.09 20.27
C ALA A 133 5.01 5.56 20.44
N ASN A 134 3.89 4.87 20.66
CA ASN A 134 3.90 3.40 20.77
C ASN A 134 4.27 2.72 19.44
N LEU A 135 3.84 3.26 18.29
CA LEU A 135 4.29 2.80 16.97
C LEU A 135 5.81 2.90 16.84
N VAL A 136 6.38 4.07 17.14
CA VAL A 136 7.84 4.30 17.09
C VAL A 136 8.55 3.32 18.02
N MET A 137 8.13 3.22 19.29
CA MET A 137 8.78 2.35 20.26
C MET A 137 8.68 0.86 19.89
N SER A 138 7.61 0.42 19.25
CA SER A 138 7.46 -0.96 18.77
C SER A 138 8.43 -1.27 17.62
N LEU A 139 8.60 -0.33 16.68
CA LEU A 139 9.56 -0.47 15.58
C LEU A 139 11.01 -0.39 16.05
N GLU A 140 11.31 0.43 17.06
CA GLU A 140 12.64 0.44 17.71
C GLU A 140 12.95 -0.89 18.42
N MET A 141 11.95 -1.46 19.11
CA MET A 141 12.12 -2.72 19.84
C MET A 141 12.26 -3.92 18.91
N ASN A 142 11.51 -3.92 17.81
CA ASN A 142 11.60 -4.93 16.77
C ASN A 142 11.38 -4.26 15.39
N PRO A 143 12.45 -3.94 14.65
CA PRO A 143 12.34 -3.29 13.36
C PRO A 143 11.92 -4.28 12.24
N GLU A 144 12.14 -5.58 12.44
CA GLU A 144 11.74 -6.63 11.49
C GLU A 144 10.28 -7.03 11.71
N GLN A 145 9.34 -6.11 11.46
CA GLN A 145 7.91 -6.39 11.46
C GLN A 145 7.10 -5.41 10.61
N ASP A 146 5.93 -5.86 10.15
CA ASP A 146 4.85 -4.99 9.70
C ASP A 146 3.91 -4.69 10.88
N PHE A 147 4.27 -3.69 11.69
CA PHE A 147 3.51 -3.30 12.87
C PHE A 147 2.11 -2.79 12.48
N LEU A 148 2.02 -1.89 11.50
CA LEU A 148 0.73 -1.28 11.15
C LEU A 148 -0.21 -2.31 10.51
N GLY A 149 0.28 -3.18 9.63
CA GLY A 149 -0.52 -4.28 9.09
C GLY A 149 -0.98 -5.25 10.18
N LYS A 150 -0.10 -5.58 11.14
CA LYS A 150 -0.44 -6.42 12.29
C LYS A 150 -1.51 -5.78 13.19
N MET A 151 -1.38 -4.49 13.53
CA MET A 151 -2.37 -3.77 14.33
C MET A 151 -3.71 -3.66 13.59
N TYR A 152 -3.70 -3.38 12.28
CA TYR A 152 -4.90 -3.37 11.46
C TYR A 152 -5.67 -4.69 11.55
N MET A 153 -4.95 -5.82 11.39
CA MET A 153 -5.55 -7.15 11.47
C MET A 153 -6.04 -7.45 12.89
N SER A 154 -5.27 -7.06 13.93
CA SER A 154 -5.58 -7.32 15.34
C SER A 154 -6.78 -6.52 15.84
N LEU A 155 -6.98 -5.31 15.32
CA LEU A 155 -8.15 -4.47 15.58
C LEU A 155 -9.38 -4.90 14.78
N ASN A 156 -9.25 -5.90 13.89
CA ASN A 156 -10.30 -6.36 13.00
C ASN A 156 -10.95 -5.22 12.21
N LEU A 157 -10.13 -4.32 11.68
CA LEU A 157 -10.57 -3.14 10.92
C LEU A 157 -11.02 -3.46 9.50
N GLY A 158 -10.86 -4.71 9.06
CA GLY A 158 -11.39 -5.20 7.80
C GLY A 158 -12.92 -5.11 7.78
N TYR A 159 -13.46 -4.09 7.11
CA TYR A 159 -14.86 -4.02 6.74
C TYR A 159 -15.22 -5.15 5.75
N ASP A 160 -16.49 -5.59 5.77
CA ASP A 160 -17.02 -6.69 4.95
C ASP A 160 -16.82 -6.53 3.44
N GLU A 161 -16.65 -5.29 2.96
CA GLU A 161 -16.57 -4.95 1.54
C GLU A 161 -15.13 -4.87 0.99
N LEU A 162 -14.12 -4.56 1.82
CA LEU A 162 -12.74 -4.34 1.36
C LEU A 162 -11.77 -5.48 1.70
N LYS A 163 -12.10 -6.37 2.66
CA LYS A 163 -11.35 -7.60 3.06
C LYS A 163 -9.83 -7.54 2.81
N GLN A 164 -9.18 -6.45 3.22
CA GLN A 164 -7.75 -6.32 3.05
C GLN A 164 -7.07 -7.30 4.01
N ILE A 165 -6.43 -8.32 3.44
CA ILE A 165 -5.60 -9.27 4.16
C ILE A 165 -4.17 -8.95 3.79
N PHE A 166 -3.35 -8.63 4.79
CA PHE A 166 -1.94 -8.37 4.56
C PHE A 166 -1.16 -9.68 4.48
N THR A 167 -0.14 -9.69 3.61
CA THR A 167 0.77 -10.82 3.47
C THR A 167 1.45 -11.09 4.82
N PRO A 168 1.38 -12.31 5.37
CA PRO A 168 2.05 -12.63 6.63
C PRO A 168 3.54 -12.34 6.53
N TYR A 169 4.09 -11.63 7.52
CA TYR A 169 5.47 -11.14 7.46
C TYR A 169 6.52 -12.25 7.29
N ASP A 170 6.26 -13.46 7.78
CA ASP A 170 7.14 -14.63 7.58
C ASP A 170 7.29 -15.00 6.10
N MET A 171 6.22 -14.84 5.30
CA MET A 171 6.26 -15.05 3.85
C MET A 171 7.06 -13.96 3.15
N CYS A 172 6.92 -12.71 3.60
CA CYS A 172 7.73 -11.59 3.10
C CYS A 172 9.22 -11.83 3.38
N ARG A 173 9.59 -12.32 4.58
CA ARG A 173 10.98 -12.67 4.91
C ARG A 173 11.52 -13.81 4.06
N LEU A 174 10.72 -14.84 3.81
CA LEU A 174 11.11 -15.92 2.91
C LEU A 174 11.37 -15.38 1.49
N LEU A 175 10.46 -14.57 0.96
CA LEU A 175 10.59 -13.98 -0.37
C LEU A 175 11.84 -13.09 -0.45
N ALA A 176 12.06 -12.23 0.53
CA ALA A 176 13.23 -11.35 0.59
C ALA A 176 14.55 -12.12 0.54
N LYS A 177 14.67 -13.23 1.28
CA LYS A 177 15.87 -14.10 1.25
C LYS A 177 16.15 -14.72 -0.11
N ILE A 178 15.11 -14.90 -0.92
CA ILE A 178 15.22 -15.48 -2.27
C ILE A 178 15.56 -14.39 -3.29
N THR A 179 14.96 -13.20 -3.17
CA THR A 179 15.01 -12.16 -4.22
C THR A 179 16.07 -11.09 -4.00
N ILE A 180 16.46 -10.83 -2.75
CA ILE A 180 17.44 -9.80 -2.40
C ILE A 180 18.82 -10.44 -2.33
N THR A 181 19.51 -10.47 -3.47
CA THR A 181 20.87 -11.00 -3.61
C THR A 181 21.83 -9.96 -4.16
N ASP A 182 23.13 -10.19 -3.93
CA ASP A 182 24.24 -9.45 -4.53
C ASP A 182 24.18 -7.94 -4.26
N VAL A 183 23.62 -7.56 -3.11
CA VAL A 183 23.37 -6.15 -2.76
C VAL A 183 24.68 -5.39 -2.69
N THR A 184 25.69 -5.93 -2.00
CA THR A 184 26.99 -5.27 -1.85
C THR A 184 27.69 -5.07 -3.19
N GLU A 185 27.62 -6.05 -4.10
CA GLU A 185 28.23 -5.93 -5.43
C GLU A 185 27.56 -4.82 -6.26
N LYS A 186 26.23 -4.76 -6.25
CA LYS A 186 25.46 -3.69 -6.90
C LYS A 186 25.80 -2.33 -6.30
N VAL A 187 25.93 -2.23 -4.97
CA VAL A 187 26.32 -0.99 -4.30
C VAL A 187 27.75 -0.56 -4.63
N ARG A 188 28.72 -1.49 -4.74
CA ARG A 188 30.09 -1.16 -5.17
C ARG A 188 30.13 -0.59 -6.58
N LYS A 189 29.27 -1.10 -7.46
CA LYS A 189 29.22 -0.70 -8.88
C LYS A 189 28.46 0.61 -9.09
N ASP A 190 27.25 0.69 -8.56
CA ASP A 190 26.26 1.72 -8.89
C ASP A 190 26.08 2.74 -7.74
N GLY A 191 26.71 2.50 -6.59
CA GLY A 191 26.63 3.33 -5.39
C GLY A 191 25.37 3.09 -4.55
N TYR A 192 24.31 2.50 -5.08
CA TYR A 192 23.07 2.18 -4.37
C TYR A 192 22.27 1.10 -5.10
N ILE A 193 21.23 0.58 -4.44
CA ILE A 193 20.22 -0.26 -5.08
C ILE A 193 18.84 0.36 -4.92
N THR A 194 17.94 0.01 -5.84
CA THR A 194 16.52 0.37 -5.80
C THR A 194 15.67 -0.87 -5.54
N ILE A 195 14.70 -0.78 -4.62
CA ILE A 195 13.71 -1.83 -4.37
C ILE A 195 12.32 -1.24 -4.61
N ASN A 196 11.52 -1.89 -5.45
CA ASN A 196 10.20 -1.39 -5.85
C ASN A 196 9.08 -2.41 -5.56
N ASP A 197 7.98 -1.95 -4.99
CA ASP A 197 6.73 -2.73 -4.87
C ASP A 197 5.53 -1.93 -5.42
N PRO A 198 4.96 -2.31 -6.59
CA PRO A 198 3.89 -1.57 -7.25
C PRO A 198 2.49 -1.78 -6.64
N CYS A 199 2.38 -2.65 -5.61
CA CYS A 199 1.17 -2.92 -4.82
C CYS A 199 1.57 -3.10 -3.35
N CYS A 200 2.23 -2.08 -2.80
CA CYS A 200 3.03 -2.20 -1.58
C CYS A 200 2.23 -2.50 -0.30
N GLY A 201 0.90 -2.29 -0.30
CA GLY A 201 0.06 -2.45 0.89
C GLY A 201 0.62 -1.66 2.06
N ALA A 202 0.63 -2.27 3.25
CA ALA A 202 1.26 -1.69 4.45
C ALA A 202 2.80 -1.68 4.41
N GLY A 203 3.43 -2.26 3.40
CA GLY A 203 4.88 -2.29 3.21
C GLY A 203 5.60 -3.55 3.69
N ALA A 204 4.88 -4.61 4.09
CA ALA A 204 5.50 -5.84 4.64
C ALA A 204 6.62 -6.44 3.75
N ASN A 205 6.41 -6.49 2.43
CA ASN A 205 7.42 -6.95 1.47
C ASN A 205 8.64 -6.04 1.44
N LEU A 206 8.43 -4.72 1.37
CA LEU A 206 9.51 -3.74 1.33
C LEU A 206 10.30 -3.76 2.65
N ILE A 207 9.63 -3.83 3.80
CA ILE A 207 10.28 -3.94 5.12
C ILE A 207 11.18 -5.18 5.16
N ALA A 208 10.68 -6.34 4.74
CA ALA A 208 11.48 -7.56 4.72
C ALA A 208 12.67 -7.46 3.75
N ALA A 209 12.45 -6.91 2.55
CA ALA A 209 13.48 -6.73 1.53
C ALA A 209 14.61 -5.80 2.00
N ILE A 210 14.25 -4.69 2.64
CA ILE A 210 15.19 -3.72 3.21
C ILE A 210 16.04 -4.36 4.30
N HIS A 211 15.45 -5.15 5.19
CA HIS A 211 16.21 -5.80 6.25
C HIS A 211 17.17 -6.85 5.71
N GLU A 212 16.78 -7.60 4.67
CA GLU A 212 17.69 -8.52 4.00
C GLU A 212 18.84 -7.77 3.30
N ALA A 213 18.55 -6.66 2.62
CA ALA A 213 19.57 -5.83 1.98
C ALA A 213 20.52 -5.18 3.00
N ARG A 214 19.96 -4.65 4.10
CA ARG A 214 20.70 -4.07 5.22
C ARG A 214 21.67 -5.09 5.81
N LYS A 215 21.26 -6.33 6.06
CA LYS A 215 22.14 -7.40 6.56
C LYS A 215 23.34 -7.66 5.65
N GLN A 216 23.18 -7.57 4.33
CA GLN A 216 24.28 -7.74 3.39
C GLN A 216 25.25 -6.52 3.41
N LEU A 217 24.70 -5.31 3.51
CA LEU A 217 25.48 -4.07 3.55
C LEU A 217 26.26 -3.91 4.86
N GLU A 218 25.64 -4.20 6.00
CA GLU A 218 26.28 -4.07 7.31
C GLU A 218 27.45 -5.04 7.50
N LYS A 219 27.39 -6.25 6.90
CA LYS A 219 28.54 -7.20 6.86
C LYS A 219 29.79 -6.60 6.21
N GLU A 220 29.59 -5.61 5.35
CA GLU A 220 30.62 -4.97 4.53
C GLU A 220 30.85 -3.52 4.99
N ASN A 221 30.36 -3.16 6.19
CA ASN A 221 30.48 -1.85 6.82
C ASN A 221 29.90 -0.67 6.01
N TYR A 222 28.91 -0.94 5.16
CA TYR A 222 28.17 0.12 4.45
C TYR A 222 27.03 0.67 5.33
N ASN A 223 26.88 2.01 5.33
CA ASN A 223 25.69 2.65 5.90
C ASN A 223 24.48 2.47 4.97
N TYR A 224 23.58 1.57 5.31
CA TYR A 224 22.41 1.23 4.48
C TYR A 224 21.55 2.45 4.08
N GLN A 225 21.46 3.48 4.94
CA GLN A 225 20.67 4.68 4.66
C GLN A 225 21.18 5.45 3.44
N ASN A 226 22.47 5.33 3.14
CA ASN A 226 23.11 5.93 1.97
C ASN A 226 23.04 5.05 0.74
N HIS A 227 22.52 3.82 0.80
CA HIS A 227 22.65 2.85 -0.29
C HIS A 227 21.35 2.15 -0.69
N LEU A 228 20.27 2.31 0.08
CA LEU A 228 18.96 1.75 -0.23
C LEU A 228 17.97 2.86 -0.61
N LEU A 229 17.47 2.81 -1.84
CA LEU A 229 16.33 3.61 -2.30
C LEU A 229 15.11 2.71 -2.49
N VAL A 230 13.96 3.13 -2.01
CA VAL A 230 12.72 2.35 -2.09
C VAL A 230 11.62 3.13 -2.78
N SER A 231 10.85 2.45 -3.63
CA SER A 231 9.62 2.99 -4.20
C SER A 231 8.45 2.06 -3.94
N GLY A 232 7.29 2.63 -3.61
CA GLY A 232 6.07 1.86 -3.38
C GLY A 232 4.84 2.53 -3.96
N GLN A 233 3.97 1.76 -4.61
CA GLN A 233 2.68 2.27 -5.08
C GLN A 233 1.55 1.41 -4.52
N ASP A 234 0.44 2.03 -4.14
CA ASP A 234 -0.78 1.30 -3.82
C ASP A 234 -2.00 2.08 -4.28
N ILE A 235 -3.08 1.38 -4.62
CA ILE A 235 -4.32 2.00 -5.08
C ILE A 235 -5.05 2.72 -3.94
N GLU A 236 -4.99 2.16 -2.74
CA GLU A 236 -5.64 2.71 -1.55
C GLU A 236 -4.68 3.62 -0.78
N GLU A 237 -5.19 4.76 -0.32
CA GLU A 237 -4.38 5.75 0.40
C GLU A 237 -3.87 5.23 1.75
N VAL A 238 -4.76 4.61 2.56
CA VAL A 238 -4.40 4.19 3.93
C VAL A 238 -3.26 3.17 3.93
N PRO A 239 -3.28 2.09 3.12
CA PRO A 239 -2.16 1.16 3.02
C PRO A 239 -0.88 1.83 2.53
N ALA A 240 -0.92 2.61 1.45
CA ALA A 240 0.25 3.34 0.95
C ALA A 240 0.88 4.23 2.03
N LEU A 241 0.06 4.90 2.84
CA LEU A 241 0.51 5.72 3.95
C LEU A 241 1.06 4.90 5.11
N MET A 242 0.52 3.73 5.40
CA MET A 242 1.11 2.80 6.37
C MET A 242 2.53 2.39 5.94
N CYS A 243 2.71 2.07 4.65
CA CYS A 243 4.03 1.78 4.07
C CYS A 243 4.99 2.96 4.22
N TYR A 244 4.54 4.17 3.83
CA TYR A 244 5.30 5.41 3.98
C TYR A 244 5.76 5.66 5.42
N ILE A 245 4.87 5.52 6.40
CA ILE A 245 5.18 5.76 7.81
C ILE A 245 6.24 4.78 8.31
N GLN A 246 6.02 3.48 8.10
CA GLN A 246 6.95 2.45 8.60
C GLN A 246 8.34 2.61 8.00
N LEU A 247 8.44 2.86 6.68
CA LEU A 247 9.72 3.04 6.01
C LEU A 247 10.40 4.38 6.33
N SER A 248 9.62 5.41 6.64
CA SER A 248 10.17 6.66 7.19
C SER A 248 10.80 6.44 8.56
N LEU A 249 10.14 5.70 9.45
CA LEU A 249 10.62 5.40 10.80
C LEU A 249 11.82 4.44 10.80
N LEU A 250 11.93 3.53 9.82
CA LEU A 250 13.12 2.68 9.63
C LEU A 250 14.32 3.44 9.04
N GLY A 251 14.16 4.72 8.72
CA GLY A 251 15.23 5.58 8.21
C GLY A 251 15.70 5.16 6.82
N ILE A 252 14.77 4.89 5.90
CA ILE A 252 15.07 4.50 4.53
C ILE A 252 14.70 5.63 3.57
N ALA A 253 15.54 5.90 2.57
CA ALA A 253 15.16 6.80 1.49
C ALA A 253 14.10 6.15 0.61
N GLY A 254 13.01 6.86 0.36
CA GLY A 254 12.01 6.37 -0.56
C GLY A 254 10.91 7.35 -0.90
N TYR A 255 10.11 6.96 -1.87
CA TYR A 255 8.96 7.70 -2.36
C TYR A 255 7.78 6.77 -2.65
N PHE A 256 6.59 7.20 -2.26
CA PHE A 256 5.38 6.38 -2.31
C PHE A 256 4.26 7.11 -3.04
N LYS A 257 3.58 6.43 -3.98
CA LYS A 257 2.47 7.02 -4.75
C LYS A 257 1.16 6.37 -4.35
N VAL A 258 0.16 7.20 -4.06
CA VAL A 258 -1.23 6.76 -3.98
C VAL A 258 -1.84 6.79 -5.38
N GLY A 259 -2.24 5.63 -5.89
CA GLY A 259 -2.95 5.48 -7.16
C GLY A 259 -2.73 4.14 -7.84
N ASN A 260 -3.55 3.85 -8.83
CA ASN A 260 -3.51 2.59 -9.57
C ASN A 260 -2.21 2.44 -10.39
N SER A 261 -1.38 1.46 -10.08
CA SER A 261 -0.09 1.20 -10.73
C SER A 261 -0.19 0.67 -12.16
N LEU A 262 -1.33 0.10 -12.56
CA LEU A 262 -1.56 -0.39 -13.92
C LEU A 262 -1.96 0.74 -14.88
N ILE A 263 -2.79 1.68 -14.42
CA ILE A 263 -3.33 2.77 -15.26
C ILE A 263 -2.46 4.03 -15.16
N LYS A 264 -1.89 4.30 -13.98
CA LYS A 264 -1.06 5.47 -13.70
C LYS A 264 0.21 5.03 -12.95
N PRO A 265 1.11 4.27 -13.60
CA PRO A 265 2.41 3.94 -13.01
C PRO A 265 3.17 5.23 -12.65
N MET A 266 4.13 5.13 -11.72
CA MET A 266 5.01 6.26 -11.41
C MET A 266 5.82 6.67 -12.64
N THR A 267 5.84 7.96 -12.97
CA THR A 267 6.68 8.51 -14.04
C THR A 267 7.35 9.81 -13.63
N MET A 268 8.43 10.19 -14.31
CA MET A 268 9.15 11.45 -14.07
C MET A 268 8.33 12.71 -14.42
N ALA A 269 7.21 12.54 -15.14
CA ALA A 269 6.31 13.62 -15.52
C ALA A 269 5.10 13.76 -14.59
N ASP A 270 5.04 12.98 -13.51
CA ASP A 270 3.88 12.96 -12.61
C ASP A 270 3.77 14.24 -11.77
N ASP A 271 2.53 14.65 -11.50
CA ASP A 271 2.24 15.60 -10.43
C ASP A 271 2.51 14.94 -9.07
N LEU A 272 3.24 15.63 -8.20
CA LEU A 272 3.73 15.10 -6.92
C LEU A 272 2.69 15.15 -5.80
N LYS A 273 1.47 15.65 -6.04
CA LYS A 273 0.40 15.72 -5.02
C LYS A 273 0.08 14.39 -4.34
N ASN A 274 0.15 13.29 -5.09
CA ASN A 274 -0.12 11.94 -4.57
C ASN A 274 1.16 11.21 -4.13
N TYR A 275 2.30 11.90 -4.06
CA TYR A 275 3.60 11.34 -3.68
C TYR A 275 3.98 11.70 -2.24
N TRP A 276 4.53 10.73 -1.54
CA TRP A 276 5.00 10.85 -0.17
C TRP A 276 6.48 10.47 -0.11
N PHE A 277 7.33 11.39 0.33
CA PHE A 277 8.78 11.23 0.37
C PHE A 277 9.27 11.07 1.80
N THR A 278 10.09 10.06 2.06
CA THR A 278 10.59 9.79 3.42
C THR A 278 11.61 10.86 3.84
N PRO A 279 11.82 11.09 5.14
CA PRO A 279 12.83 12.04 5.62
C PRO A 279 14.23 11.81 5.06
N ILE A 280 14.68 10.55 4.99
CA ILE A 280 16.02 10.22 4.49
C ILE A 280 16.16 10.52 2.99
N TYR A 281 15.07 10.54 2.22
CA TYR A 281 15.10 11.01 0.83
C TYR A 281 15.60 12.46 0.73
N PHE A 282 15.37 13.32 1.72
CA PHE A 282 15.84 14.70 1.72
C PHE A 282 17.28 14.90 2.24
N SER A 283 17.95 13.84 2.70
CA SER A 283 19.35 13.94 3.16
C SER A 283 20.31 14.36 2.05
N ASP A 284 21.46 14.94 2.42
CA ASP A 284 22.47 15.45 1.47
C ASP A 284 22.89 14.40 0.44
N VAL A 285 23.09 13.15 0.86
CA VAL A 285 23.49 12.04 -0.02
C VAL A 285 22.46 11.83 -1.14
N TRP A 286 21.18 11.77 -0.78
CA TRP A 286 20.12 11.53 -1.76
C TRP A 286 19.79 12.78 -2.58
N THR A 287 19.88 13.96 -1.99
CA THR A 287 19.76 15.24 -2.70
C THR A 287 20.82 15.35 -3.80
N MET A 288 22.08 15.05 -3.48
CA MET A 288 23.15 15.05 -4.46
C MET A 288 22.90 14.00 -5.56
N ARG A 289 22.44 12.80 -5.20
CA ARG A 289 22.14 11.79 -6.22
C ARG A 289 21.02 12.20 -7.18
N ARG A 290 19.96 12.86 -6.72
CA ARG A 290 18.92 13.38 -7.61
C ARG A 290 19.48 14.40 -8.61
N LEU A 291 20.34 15.29 -8.13
CA LEU A 291 20.94 16.33 -8.96
C LEU A 291 21.87 15.76 -10.05
N PHE A 292 22.60 14.68 -9.76
CA PHE A 292 23.64 14.15 -10.66
C PHE A 292 23.30 12.83 -11.37
N HIS A 293 22.31 12.07 -10.90
CA HIS A 293 21.98 10.73 -11.42
C HIS A 293 20.51 10.58 -11.88
N SER A 294 19.73 11.67 -11.91
CA SER A 294 18.33 11.67 -12.40
C SER A 294 17.44 10.59 -11.76
N ILE A 295 17.59 10.40 -10.45
CA ILE A 295 16.69 9.59 -9.60
C ILE A 295 15.63 10.44 -8.90
#